data_AF-A0A929XG67-F1
#
_entry.id   AF-A0A929XG67-F1
#
_cell.length_a   1.000
_cell.length_b   1.000
_cell.length_c   1.000
_cell.angle_alpha   90.00
_cell.angle_beta   90.00
_cell.angle_gamma   90.00
#
_symmetry.space_group_name_H-M   'P 1'
#
loop_
_entity.id
_entity.type
_entity.pdbx_description
1 polymer ?
#
loop_
_entity_poly.entity_id
_entity_poly.type
_entity_poly.pdbx_seq_one_letter_code
_entity_poly.pdbx_strand_id
1 'polypeptide(L)'
;MGKKKLDVMEKEREIFINGLVEDGEVKVPGCVRNGIDAKSANTIFDEMAEFAKYAFNKSHAAAYAVLSYKTAYLKTYYLEEFLAATMNSYLGNLDKVPIYIEDAKKQGVEVLKPSINKSFIKFSVEKGKKIIRFGLRKCKKCRKFSKDSCKRKNTKW
;
A
#
# COMPACT_ATOMS: atom_id res chain seq x y z
N MET A 1 -9.94 27.23 -0.24
CA MET A 1 -10.88 26.23 -0.85
C MET A 1 -11.57 25.26 0.12
N GLY A 2 -10.87 24.50 0.98
CA GLY A 2 -11.51 23.42 1.76
C GLY A 2 -12.53 23.82 2.84
N LYS A 3 -12.41 25.03 3.42
CA LYS A 3 -13.33 25.53 4.47
C LYS A 3 -14.52 26.35 3.93
N LYS A 4 -14.71 26.44 2.60
CA LYS A 4 -15.83 27.12 1.90
C LYS A 4 -16.25 28.48 2.51
N LYS A 5 -15.30 29.30 2.97
CA LYS A 5 -15.60 30.68 3.37
C LYS A 5 -15.73 31.50 2.09
N LEU A 6 -16.96 31.85 1.71
CA LEU A 6 -17.29 32.55 0.47
C LEU A 6 -16.50 33.87 0.37
N ASP A 7 -16.49 34.66 1.44
CA ASP A 7 -15.78 35.95 1.52
C ASP A 7 -14.26 35.83 1.32
N VAL A 8 -13.66 34.70 1.68
CA VAL A 8 -12.22 34.46 1.49
C VAL A 8 -11.94 34.00 0.06
N MET A 9 -12.86 33.22 -0.51
CA MET A 9 -12.73 32.73 -1.89
C MET A 9 -12.92 33.84 -2.93
N GLU A 10 -13.81 34.79 -2.70
CA GLU A 10 -13.98 35.96 -3.59
C GLU A 10 -12.75 36.87 -3.55
N LYS A 11 -12.17 37.11 -2.37
CA LYS A 11 -10.90 37.83 -2.23
C LYS A 11 -9.75 37.13 -2.94
N GLU A 12 -9.62 35.81 -2.77
CA GLU A 12 -8.61 35.01 -3.48
C GLU A 12 -8.84 35.02 -5.00
N ARG A 13 -10.09 35.06 -5.46
CA ARG A 13 -10.45 35.17 -6.89
C ARG A 13 -10.00 36.51 -7.46
N GLU A 14 -10.27 37.63 -6.80
CA GLU A 14 -9.84 38.95 -7.28
C GLU A 14 -8.31 39.05 -7.35
N ILE A 15 -7.61 38.51 -6.35
CA ILE A 15 -6.13 38.46 -6.33
C ILE A 15 -5.61 37.58 -7.48
N PHE A 16 -6.26 36.46 -7.78
CA PHE A 16 -5.87 35.58 -8.89
C PHE A 16 -5.99 36.26 -10.26
N ILE A 17 -7.06 37.03 -10.47
CA ILE A 17 -7.35 37.67 -11.77
C ILE A 17 -6.52 38.96 -11.93
N ASN A 18 -6.65 39.88 -10.99
CA ASN A 18 -6.13 41.26 -11.11
C ASN A 18 -4.75 41.44 -10.45
N GLY A 19 -4.32 40.47 -9.64
CA GLY A 19 -3.08 40.55 -8.87
C GLY A 19 -3.25 41.28 -7.54
N LEU A 20 -2.18 41.33 -6.76
CA LEU A 20 -2.10 42.06 -5.50
C LEU A 20 -0.94 43.04 -5.58
N VAL A 21 -1.24 44.33 -5.36
CA VAL A 21 -0.25 45.39 -5.20
C VAL A 21 -0.37 45.90 -3.77
N GLU A 22 0.72 45.80 -3.02
CA GLU A 22 0.80 46.26 -1.64
C GLU A 22 2.04 47.16 -1.56
N ASP A 23 1.90 48.36 -0.98
CA ASP A 23 2.98 49.35 -0.84
C ASP A 23 3.72 49.72 -2.15
N GLY A 24 3.02 49.68 -3.29
CA GLY A 24 3.60 50.02 -4.60
C GLY A 24 4.39 48.89 -5.25
N GLU A 25 4.58 47.76 -4.59
CA GLU A 25 5.24 46.57 -5.15
C GLU A 25 4.21 45.50 -5.56
N VAL A 26 4.44 44.89 -6.72
CA VAL A 26 3.59 43.81 -7.23
C VAL A 26 3.99 42.50 -6.55
N LYS A 27 3.27 42.10 -5.49
CA LYS A 27 3.47 40.80 -4.84
C LYS A 27 2.94 39.64 -5.69
N VAL A 28 1.82 39.84 -6.38
CA VAL A 28 1.24 38.86 -7.30
C VAL A 28 0.85 39.57 -8.59
N PRO A 29 1.41 39.20 -9.75
CA PRO A 29 1.11 39.86 -11.03
C PRO A 29 -0.34 39.66 -11.48
N GLY A 30 -0.97 38.53 -11.12
CA GLY A 30 -2.33 38.19 -11.55
C GLY A 30 -2.39 37.72 -13.01
N CYS A 31 -3.47 37.07 -13.39
CA CYS A 31 -3.64 36.49 -14.73
C CYS A 31 -3.70 37.55 -15.83
N VAL A 32 -4.35 38.69 -15.57
CA VAL A 32 -4.54 39.75 -16.57
C VAL A 32 -3.22 40.43 -16.94
N ARG A 33 -2.31 40.66 -15.99
CA ARG A 33 -0.98 41.22 -16.27
C ARG A 33 -0.05 40.23 -16.97
N ASN A 34 -0.31 38.94 -16.83
CA ASN A 34 0.40 37.88 -17.56
C ASN A 34 -0.16 37.67 -18.99
N GLY A 35 -1.11 38.50 -19.44
CA GLY A 35 -1.66 38.45 -20.80
C GLY A 35 -2.79 37.44 -20.99
N ILE A 36 -3.36 36.90 -19.91
CA ILE A 36 -4.52 36.00 -19.96
C ILE A 36 -5.79 36.84 -19.83
N ASP A 37 -6.79 36.57 -20.66
CA ASP A 37 -8.05 37.30 -20.57
C ASP A 37 -8.82 36.98 -19.27
N ALA A 38 -9.55 37.97 -18.77
CA ALA A 38 -10.25 37.86 -17.49
C ALA A 38 -11.39 36.82 -17.52
N LYS A 39 -11.93 36.47 -18.70
CA LYS A 39 -13.00 35.46 -18.81
C LYS A 39 -12.42 34.06 -18.63
N SER A 40 -11.36 33.71 -19.36
CA SER A 40 -10.65 32.45 -19.23
C SER A 40 -10.04 32.28 -17.84
N ALA A 41 -9.49 33.35 -17.25
CA ALA A 41 -8.99 33.30 -15.87
C ALA A 41 -10.09 32.93 -14.86
N ASN A 42 -11.31 33.48 -15.02
CA ASN A 42 -12.46 33.12 -14.18
C ASN A 42 -12.87 31.65 -14.37
N THR A 43 -12.95 31.18 -15.62
CA THR A 43 -13.29 29.78 -15.92
C THR A 43 -12.30 28.81 -15.29
N ILE A 44 -11.00 29.07 -15.42
CA ILE A 44 -9.95 28.24 -14.82
C ILE A 44 -10.05 28.23 -13.29
N PHE A 45 -10.39 29.36 -12.67
CA PHE A 45 -10.56 29.43 -11.22
C PHE A 45 -11.75 28.59 -10.74
N ASP A 46 -12.87 28.60 -11.49
CA ASP A 46 -14.05 27.79 -11.19
C ASP A 46 -13.73 26.29 -11.33
N GLU A 47 -13.05 25.89 -12.40
CA GLU A 47 -12.58 24.50 -12.58
C GLU A 47 -11.63 24.07 -11.47
N MET A 48 -10.67 24.93 -11.08
CA MET A 48 -9.76 24.69 -9.97
C MET A 48 -10.53 24.52 -8.65
N ALA A 49 -11.59 25.30 -8.44
CA ALA A 49 -12.43 25.23 -7.25
C ALA A 49 -13.21 23.92 -7.15
N GLU A 50 -13.70 23.43 -8.27
CA GLU A 50 -14.34 22.12 -8.35
C GLU A 50 -13.34 20.98 -8.16
N PHE A 51 -12.19 21.04 -8.84
CA PHE A 51 -11.13 20.04 -8.72
C PHE A 51 -10.58 19.96 -7.30
N ALA A 52 -10.41 21.09 -6.61
CA ALA A 52 -9.92 21.15 -5.25
C ALA A 52 -10.80 20.39 -4.23
N LYS A 53 -12.08 20.14 -4.54
CA LYS A 53 -12.98 19.34 -3.69
C LYS A 53 -12.56 17.86 -3.64
N TYR A 54 -11.93 17.37 -4.71
CA TYR A 54 -11.53 15.96 -4.87
C TYR A 54 -10.01 15.79 -5.04
N ALA A 55 -9.25 16.89 -4.97
CA ALA A 55 -7.81 16.86 -5.10
C ALA A 55 -7.19 16.02 -3.99
N PHE A 56 -6.29 15.12 -4.37
CA PHE A 56 -5.59 14.25 -3.44
C PHE A 56 -4.15 14.70 -3.24
N ASN A 57 -3.61 14.47 -2.05
CA ASN A 57 -2.22 14.82 -1.76
C ASN A 57 -1.26 13.92 -2.54
N LYS A 58 -0.49 14.54 -3.45
CA LYS A 58 0.47 13.84 -4.32
C LYS A 58 1.57 13.12 -3.55
N SER A 59 2.09 13.67 -2.45
CA SER A 59 3.18 13.02 -1.70
C SER A 59 2.70 11.74 -1.04
N HIS A 60 1.48 11.73 -0.50
CA HIS A 60 0.86 10.53 0.04
C HIS A 60 0.60 9.49 -1.05
N ALA A 61 -0.01 9.88 -2.18
CA ALA A 61 -0.26 8.95 -3.28
C ALA A 61 1.04 8.34 -3.82
N ALA A 62 2.09 9.15 -4.00
CA ALA A 62 3.38 8.68 -4.51
C ALA A 62 4.05 7.65 -3.59
N ALA A 63 4.03 7.88 -2.27
CA ALA A 63 4.62 6.96 -1.31
C ALA A 63 3.94 5.58 -1.35
N TYR A 64 2.62 5.54 -1.37
CA TYR A 64 1.86 4.28 -1.50
C TYR A 64 2.02 3.63 -2.87
N ALA A 65 2.10 4.42 -3.94
CA ALA A 65 2.34 3.90 -5.29
C ALA A 65 3.69 3.16 -5.39
N VAL A 66 4.75 3.70 -4.77
CA VAL A 66 6.07 3.03 -4.72
C VAL A 66 5.98 1.70 -3.98
N LEU A 67 5.23 1.63 -2.87
CA LEU A 67 5.05 0.38 -2.14
C LEU A 67 4.27 -0.65 -2.97
N SER A 68 3.18 -0.24 -3.62
CA SER A 68 2.38 -1.09 -4.50
C SER A 68 3.18 -1.60 -5.70
N TYR A 69 4.06 -0.76 -6.26
CA TYR A 69 4.95 -1.18 -7.34
C TYR A 69 5.95 -2.23 -6.87
N LYS A 70 6.54 -2.05 -5.69
CA LYS A 70 7.47 -3.04 -5.10
C LYS A 70 6.78 -4.37 -4.82
N THR A 71 5.55 -4.37 -4.33
CA THR A 71 4.80 -5.61 -4.10
C THR A 71 4.44 -6.30 -5.42
N ALA A 72 4.05 -5.55 -6.45
CA ALA A 72 3.80 -6.09 -7.79
C ALA A 72 5.08 -6.69 -8.41
N TYR A 73 6.22 -6.01 -8.26
CA TYR A 73 7.53 -6.50 -8.71
C TYR A 73 7.86 -7.85 -8.06
N LEU A 74 7.76 -7.94 -6.73
CA LEU A 74 8.02 -9.19 -6.01
C LEU A 74 7.05 -10.31 -6.43
N LYS A 75 5.76 -9.99 -6.60
CA LYS A 75 4.77 -10.97 -7.07
C LYS A 75 5.06 -11.49 -8.49
N THR A 76 5.67 -10.67 -9.35
CA THR A 76 5.95 -11.03 -10.75
C THR A 76 7.22 -11.86 -10.88
N TYR A 77 8.30 -11.50 -10.17
CA TYR A 77 9.61 -12.14 -10.32
C TYR A 77 9.93 -13.21 -9.25
N TYR A 78 9.29 -13.14 -8.09
CA TYR A 78 9.53 -14.01 -6.92
C TYR A 78 8.20 -14.47 -6.31
N LEU A 79 7.35 -15.04 -7.16
CA LEU A 79 5.97 -15.39 -6.82
C LEU A 79 5.89 -16.38 -5.64
N GLU A 80 6.74 -17.40 -5.64
CA GLU A 80 6.77 -18.47 -4.65
C GLU A 80 7.16 -17.94 -3.27
N GLU A 81 8.23 -17.13 -3.21
CA GLU A 81 8.71 -16.50 -1.97
C GLU A 81 7.71 -15.46 -1.47
N PHE A 82 7.12 -14.68 -2.38
CA PHE A 82 6.09 -13.69 -2.05
C PHE A 82 4.88 -14.34 -1.40
N LEU A 83 4.31 -15.37 -2.02
CA LEU A 83 3.16 -16.11 -1.49
C LEU A 83 3.47 -16.78 -0.14
N ALA A 84 4.67 -17.37 0.00
CA ALA A 84 5.11 -17.93 1.28
C ALA A 84 5.23 -16.84 2.37
N ALA A 85 5.76 -15.66 2.04
CA ALA A 85 5.85 -14.52 2.95
C ALA A 85 4.46 -13.98 3.34
N THR A 86 3.53 -13.86 2.40
CA THR A 86 2.13 -13.46 2.66
C THR A 86 1.43 -14.46 3.56
N MET A 87 1.56 -15.77 3.31
CA MET A 87 1.00 -16.79 4.21
C MET A 87 1.63 -16.76 5.61
N ASN A 88 2.91 -16.39 5.70
CA ASN A 88 3.60 -16.22 6.98
C ASN A 88 3.11 -14.97 7.76
N SER A 89 2.74 -13.88 7.10
CA SER A 89 2.22 -12.68 7.80
C SER A 89 0.87 -12.96 8.48
N TYR A 90 0.04 -13.82 7.88
CA TYR A 90 -1.26 -14.24 8.44
C TYR A 90 -1.19 -15.49 9.33
N LEU A 91 -0.02 -15.86 9.87
CA LEU A 91 0.13 -17.01 10.78
C LEU A 91 -0.79 -16.94 12.02
N GLY A 92 -1.18 -15.73 12.44
CA GLY A 92 -2.09 -15.52 13.57
C GLY A 92 -3.59 -15.60 13.22
N ASN A 93 -3.97 -15.51 11.95
CA ASN A 93 -5.37 -15.45 11.51
C ASN A 93 -5.66 -16.62 10.55
N LEU A 94 -6.31 -17.66 11.09
CA LEU A 94 -6.48 -18.95 10.42
C LEU A 94 -7.51 -18.93 9.30
N ASP A 95 -8.45 -17.99 9.33
CA ASP A 95 -9.57 -17.93 8.39
C ASP A 95 -9.13 -17.43 7.01
N LYS A 96 -8.04 -16.64 6.96
CA LYS A 96 -7.51 -16.06 5.72
C LYS A 96 -6.56 -16.99 4.97
N VAL A 97 -5.96 -17.97 5.64
CA VAL A 97 -4.94 -18.81 4.99
C VAL A 97 -5.49 -19.72 3.87
N PRO A 98 -6.69 -20.31 3.96
CA PRO A 98 -7.28 -21.07 2.86
C PRO A 98 -7.41 -20.25 1.57
N ILE A 99 -7.77 -18.97 1.69
CA ILE A 99 -7.92 -18.04 0.55
C ILE A 99 -6.58 -17.89 -0.19
N TYR A 100 -5.49 -17.69 0.55
CA TYR A 100 -4.14 -17.59 -0.06
C TYR A 100 -3.64 -18.90 -0.65
N ILE A 101 -4.07 -20.05 -0.11
CA ILE A 101 -3.73 -21.36 -0.69
C ILE A 101 -4.45 -21.56 -2.02
N GLU A 102 -5.71 -21.13 -2.11
CA GLU A 102 -6.47 -21.15 -3.36
C GLU A 102 -5.87 -20.21 -4.41
N ASP A 103 -5.48 -18.98 -4.01
CA ASP A 103 -4.81 -18.03 -4.90
C ASP A 103 -3.47 -18.58 -5.40
N ALA A 104 -2.66 -19.19 -4.53
CA ALA A 104 -1.42 -19.86 -4.91
C ALA A 104 -1.65 -20.96 -5.97
N LYS A 105 -2.70 -21.77 -5.80
CA LYS A 105 -3.08 -22.80 -6.77
C LYS A 105 -3.50 -22.21 -8.11
N LYS A 106 -4.26 -21.11 -8.12
CA LYS A 106 -4.66 -20.39 -9.35
C LYS A 106 -3.44 -19.85 -10.12
N GLN A 107 -2.39 -19.48 -9.40
CA GLN A 107 -1.12 -19.03 -9.97
C GLN A 107 -0.16 -20.19 -10.33
N GLY A 108 -0.61 -21.44 -10.25
CA GLY A 108 0.18 -22.63 -10.61
C GLY A 108 1.25 -23.02 -9.57
N VAL A 109 1.14 -22.52 -8.35
CA VAL A 109 2.05 -22.86 -7.24
C VAL A 109 1.38 -23.92 -6.36
N GLU A 110 2.02 -25.08 -6.24
CA GLU A 110 1.49 -26.17 -5.43
C GLU A 110 1.81 -25.96 -3.95
N VAL A 111 0.79 -26.07 -3.09
CA VAL A 111 0.97 -25.97 -1.64
C VAL A 111 0.88 -27.36 -1.01
N LEU A 112 2.01 -27.91 -0.59
CA LEU A 112 2.12 -29.25 0.00
C LEU A 112 1.91 -29.25 1.52
N LYS A 113 1.36 -30.37 2.01
CA LYS A 113 1.22 -30.67 3.45
C LYS A 113 2.58 -30.66 4.15
N PRO A 114 2.63 -30.38 5.47
CA PRO A 114 3.88 -30.40 6.22
C PRO A 114 4.47 -31.82 6.24
N SER A 115 5.79 -31.94 6.10
CA SER A 115 6.49 -33.21 6.33
C SER A 115 7.73 -33.00 7.20
N ILE A 116 7.95 -33.95 8.11
CA ILE A 116 8.92 -33.84 9.20
C ILE A 116 10.35 -33.58 8.69
N ASN A 117 10.71 -34.16 7.54
CA ASN A 117 12.08 -34.14 7.03
C ASN A 117 12.43 -32.87 6.22
N LYS A 118 11.43 -32.13 5.74
CA LYS A 118 11.64 -31.03 4.77
C LYS A 118 10.90 -29.73 5.14
N SER A 119 9.96 -29.77 6.09
CA SER A 119 9.23 -28.58 6.51
C SER A 119 9.97 -27.81 7.59
N PHE A 120 10.04 -26.49 7.42
CA PHE A 120 10.53 -25.58 8.45
C PHE A 120 9.41 -25.17 9.42
N ILE A 121 9.73 -24.32 10.40
CA ILE A 121 8.77 -23.78 11.37
C ILE A 121 7.71 -22.90 10.67
N LYS A 122 8.13 -22.14 9.65
CA LYS A 122 7.32 -21.25 8.81
C LYS A 122 7.10 -21.87 7.42
N PHE A 123 6.21 -21.27 6.61
CA PHE A 123 6.09 -21.66 5.20
C PHE A 123 7.42 -21.44 4.47
N SER A 124 7.84 -22.42 3.67
CA SER A 124 9.12 -22.43 2.96
C SER A 124 8.93 -22.87 1.52
N VAL A 125 9.69 -22.29 0.60
CA VAL A 125 9.73 -22.67 -0.81
C VAL A 125 10.76 -23.78 -1.02
N GLU A 126 10.44 -24.81 -1.80
CA GLU A 126 11.45 -25.78 -2.25
C GLU A 126 12.25 -25.17 -3.41
N LYS A 127 13.57 -24.99 -3.22
CA LYS A 127 14.45 -24.40 -4.23
C LYS A 127 14.31 -25.10 -5.59
N GLY A 128 14.06 -24.32 -6.64
CA GLY A 128 13.94 -24.81 -8.01
C GLY A 128 12.60 -25.48 -8.35
N LYS A 129 11.60 -25.42 -7.45
CA LYS A 129 10.25 -25.96 -7.70
C LYS A 129 9.20 -24.92 -7.33
N LYS A 130 8.10 -24.88 -8.08
CA LYS A 130 6.92 -24.06 -7.78
C LYS A 130 6.09 -24.65 -6.64
N ILE A 131 6.75 -24.95 -5.52
CA ILE A 131 6.18 -25.70 -4.41
C ILE A 131 6.41 -24.93 -3.11
N ILE A 132 5.31 -24.60 -2.45
CA ILE A 132 5.30 -24.04 -1.09
C ILE A 132 4.97 -25.16 -0.11
N ARG A 133 5.84 -25.36 0.87
CA ARG A 133 5.66 -26.38 1.90
C ARG A 133 5.11 -25.75 3.18
N PHE A 134 4.08 -26.37 3.74
CA PHE A 134 3.50 -25.96 5.01
C PHE A 134 4.51 -26.02 6.15
N GLY A 135 4.52 -24.98 6.98
CA GLY A 135 5.32 -24.93 8.20
C GLY A 135 4.77 -25.83 9.33
N LEU A 136 5.67 -26.48 10.07
CA LEU A 136 5.34 -27.41 11.17
C LEU A 136 4.60 -26.72 12.33
N ARG A 137 4.76 -25.40 12.50
CA ARG A 137 4.07 -24.62 13.53
C ARG A 137 2.53 -24.67 13.39
N LYS A 138 2.02 -25.03 12.21
CA LYS A 138 0.59 -25.02 11.86
C LYS A 138 -0.14 -26.35 12.08
N CYS A 139 0.57 -27.44 12.37
CA CYS A 139 -0.08 -28.69 12.75
C CYS A 139 -0.53 -28.62 14.22
N LYS A 140 -1.85 -28.59 14.49
CA LYS A 140 -2.43 -28.60 15.85
C LYS A 140 -1.80 -29.69 16.75
N LYS A 141 -1.46 -30.84 16.16
CA LYS A 141 -0.82 -31.99 16.84
C LYS A 141 0.67 -31.77 17.12
N CYS A 142 1.42 -31.13 16.21
CA CYS A 142 2.84 -30.81 16.40
C CYS A 142 3.08 -29.64 17.37
N ARG A 143 2.09 -28.77 17.60
CA ARG A 143 2.19 -27.68 18.58
C ARG A 143 2.31 -28.17 20.02
N LYS A 144 1.70 -29.33 20.35
CA LYS A 144 1.96 -30.06 21.62
C LYS A 144 3.37 -30.65 21.60
N PHE A 145 3.73 -31.36 20.53
CA PHE A 145 5.04 -32.01 20.40
C PHE A 145 6.24 -31.04 20.50
N SER A 146 6.16 -29.84 19.91
CA SER A 146 7.20 -28.81 20.02
C SER A 146 7.33 -28.24 21.43
N LYS A 147 6.22 -28.04 22.15
CA LYS A 147 6.25 -27.61 23.56
C LYS A 147 6.78 -28.70 24.48
N ASP A 148 6.39 -29.95 24.24
CA ASP A 148 6.81 -31.11 25.05
C ASP A 148 8.27 -31.48 24.79
N SER A 149 8.76 -31.36 23.55
CA SER A 149 10.17 -31.55 23.20
C SER A 149 11.07 -30.46 23.77
N CYS A 150 10.59 -29.21 23.83
CA CYS A 150 11.30 -28.10 24.46
C CYS A 150 11.35 -28.26 25.99
N LYS A 151 10.24 -28.69 26.62
CA LYS A 151 10.20 -29.00 28.07
C LYS A 151 11.13 -30.16 28.45
N ARG A 152 11.16 -31.25 27.67
CA ARG A 152 12.06 -32.40 27.94
C ARG A 152 13.54 -32.09 27.81
N LYS A 153 13.92 -31.09 26.99
CA LYS A 153 15.31 -30.63 26.88
C LYS A 153 15.75 -29.74 28.05
N ASN A 154 14.80 -29.14 28.77
CA ASN A 154 15.08 -28.24 29.90
C ASN A 154 15.00 -28.91 31.28
N THR A 155 14.75 -30.21 31.35
CA THR A 155 14.70 -31.00 32.60
C THR A 155 15.76 -32.11 32.64
N LYS A 156 16.82 -31.99 31.83
CA LYS A 156 18.01 -32.85 31.89
C LYS A 156 19.25 -31.97 31.90
N TRP A 157 19.48 -31.35 33.05
CA TRP A 157 20.78 -31.11 33.68
C TRP A 157 20.56 -31.28 35.17
#